data_AF-A0A2S7N1J6-F1
#
_entry.id   AF-A0A2S7N1J6-F1
#
_cell.length_a   1.000
_cell.length_b   1.000
_cell.length_c   1.000
_cell.angle_alpha   90.00
_cell.angle_beta   90.00
_cell.angle_gamma   90.00
#
_symmetry.space_group_name_H-M   'P 1'
#
loop_
_entity.id
_entity.type
_entity.pdbx_description
1 polymer ?
#
loop_
_entity_poly.entity_id
_entity_poly.type
_entity_poly.pdbx_seq_one_letter_code
_entity_poly.pdbx_strand_id
1 'polypeptide(L)'
;MDISALSNSVSSIFVENKAETKGSITPYEAQTSFASVLKESISEINTAQQASGEMTQKLALGHDVSLEDVMITAQKASITLEAAIQFRNKAIEAYQEMMRISM
;
A
#
# COMPACT_ATOMS: atom_id res chain seq x y z
N MET A 1 -54.88 -4.96 1.17
CA MET A 1 -53.47 -4.61 1.46
C MET A 1 -52.63 -5.56 0.65
N ASP A 2 -52.27 -5.15 -0.57
CA ASP A 2 -51.57 -5.98 -1.55
C ASP A 2 -50.09 -6.13 -1.18
N ILE A 3 -49.75 -7.26 -0.57
CA ILE A 3 -48.38 -7.72 -0.28
C ILE A 3 -47.56 -7.99 -1.56
N SER A 4 -48.19 -7.98 -2.73
CA SER A 4 -47.57 -8.06 -4.06
C SER A 4 -46.74 -6.83 -4.43
N ALA A 5 -47.01 -5.66 -3.84
CA ALA A 5 -46.25 -4.43 -4.09
C ALA A 5 -44.89 -4.40 -3.36
N LEU A 6 -44.69 -5.26 -2.35
CA LEU A 6 -43.42 -5.38 -1.62
C LEU A 6 -42.46 -6.36 -2.29
N SER A 7 -42.93 -7.31 -3.11
CA SER A 7 -42.05 -8.23 -3.84
C SER A 7 -41.33 -7.53 -5.00
N ASN A 8 -41.97 -6.56 -5.65
CA ASN A 8 -41.40 -5.89 -6.82
C ASN A 8 -40.32 -4.85 -6.44
N SER A 9 -40.38 -4.34 -5.21
CA SER A 9 -39.36 -3.42 -4.64
C SER A 9 -38.10 -4.15 -4.17
N VAL A 10 -38.15 -5.47 -3.99
CA VAL A 10 -36.96 -6.28 -3.67
C VAL A 10 -36.21 -6.65 -4.96
N SER A 11 -36.91 -6.89 -6.06
CA SER A 11 -36.29 -7.17 -7.37
C SER A 11 -35.49 -6.00 -7.94
N SER A 12 -35.87 -4.75 -7.62
CA SER A 12 -35.13 -3.53 -8.00
C SER A 12 -33.88 -3.26 -7.15
N ILE A 13 -33.65 -4.01 -6.07
CA ILE A 13 -32.40 -3.92 -5.28
C ILE A 13 -31.32 -4.85 -5.85
N PHE A 14 -31.70 -5.84 -6.67
CA PHE A 14 -30.79 -6.85 -7.21
C PHE A 14 -30.45 -6.69 -8.71
N VAL A 15 -30.92 -5.63 -9.37
CA VAL A 15 -30.57 -5.37 -10.77
C VAL A 15 -30.18 -3.91 -10.91
N GLU A 16 -28.87 -3.67 -10.82
CA GLU A 16 -28.07 -2.82 -11.74
C GLU A 16 -26.74 -2.43 -11.08
N ASN A 17 -25.91 -3.42 -10.75
CA ASN A 17 -24.47 -3.22 -10.87
C ASN A 17 -24.06 -3.89 -12.17
N LYS A 18 -24.30 -3.16 -13.26
CA LYS A 18 -23.68 -3.43 -14.55
C LYS A 18 -22.18 -3.40 -14.28
N ALA A 19 -21.59 -4.59 -14.20
CA ALA A 19 -20.17 -4.79 -14.23
C ALA A 19 -19.67 -4.18 -15.55
N GLU A 20 -19.30 -2.90 -15.50
CA GLU A 20 -18.32 -2.36 -16.42
C GLU A 20 -17.06 -3.16 -16.17
N THR A 21 -16.88 -4.18 -17.00
CA THR A 21 -15.62 -4.86 -17.26
C THR A 21 -14.63 -3.82 -17.76
N LYS A 22 -14.09 -3.00 -16.86
CA LYS A 22 -12.78 -2.40 -17.07
C LYS A 22 -11.84 -3.58 -17.32
N GLY A 23 -11.22 -3.53 -18.49
CA GLY A 23 -10.53 -4.66 -19.13
C GLY A 23 -9.71 -5.48 -18.13
N SER A 24 -9.72 -6.80 -18.37
CA SER A 24 -8.85 -7.74 -17.67
C SER A 24 -7.43 -7.17 -17.67
N ILE A 25 -6.97 -6.66 -16.51
CA ILE A 25 -5.61 -6.18 -16.34
C ILE A 25 -4.73 -7.34 -16.77
N THR A 26 -3.99 -7.14 -17.86
CA THR A 26 -3.11 -8.20 -18.34
C THR A 26 -2.03 -8.44 -17.28
N PRO A 27 -1.48 -9.67 -17.15
CA PRO A 27 -0.37 -9.92 -16.23
C PRO A 27 0.78 -8.91 -16.39
N TYR A 28 0.98 -8.40 -17.61
CA TYR A 28 1.91 -7.34 -17.95
C TYR A 28 1.54 -5.97 -17.34
N GLU A 29 0.28 -5.52 -17.48
CA GLU A 29 -0.18 -4.25 -16.86
C GLU A 29 -0.14 -4.32 -15.32
N ALA A 30 -0.49 -5.47 -14.75
CA ALA A 30 -0.37 -5.70 -13.30
C ALA A 30 1.09 -5.61 -12.84
N GLN A 31 2.02 -6.17 -13.61
CA GLN A 31 3.46 -6.11 -13.35
C GLN A 31 4.00 -4.68 -13.43
N THR A 32 3.60 -3.90 -14.44
CA THR A 32 4.00 -2.49 -14.57
C THR A 32 3.45 -1.65 -13.43
N SER A 33 2.17 -1.84 -13.06
CA SER A 33 1.56 -1.15 -11.91
C SER A 33 2.28 -1.50 -10.60
N PHE A 34 2.60 -2.77 -10.37
CA PHE A 34 3.32 -3.20 -9.18
C PHE A 34 4.74 -2.62 -9.12
N ALA A 35 5.48 -2.65 -10.24
CA ALA A 35 6.81 -2.07 -10.32
C ALA A 35 6.80 -0.56 -10.04
N SER A 36 5.76 0.16 -10.49
CA SER A 36 5.57 1.58 -10.20
C SER A 36 5.36 1.82 -8.70
N VAL A 37 4.45 1.06 -8.07
CA VAL A 37 4.17 1.18 -6.62
C VAL A 37 5.40 0.84 -5.80
N LEU A 38 6.12 -0.24 -6.14
CA LEU A 38 7.34 -0.62 -5.43
C LEU A 38 8.43 0.46 -5.54
N LYS A 39 8.58 1.08 -6.71
CA LYS A 39 9.51 2.19 -6.92
C LYS A 39 9.14 3.41 -6.07
N GLU A 40 7.85 3.71 -5.98
CA GLU A 40 7.32 4.82 -5.19
C GLU A 40 7.52 4.56 -3.69
N SER A 41 7.21 3.36 -3.20
CA SER A 41 7.45 2.97 -1.80
C SER A 41 8.94 3.01 -1.43
N ILE A 42 9.85 2.60 -2.32
CA ILE A 42 11.29 2.73 -2.09
C ILE A 42 11.70 4.22 -2.01
N SER A 43 11.11 5.08 -2.83
CA SER A 43 11.32 6.53 -2.78
C SER A 43 10.80 7.14 -1.47
N GLU A 44 9.64 6.69 -0.99
CA GLU A 44 9.08 7.11 0.30
C GLU A 44 9.97 6.68 1.48
N ILE A 45 10.49 5.45 1.46
CA ILE A 45 11.43 4.98 2.48
C ILE A 45 12.71 5.83 2.48
N ASN A 46 13.24 6.17 1.30
CA ASN A 46 14.40 7.05 1.20
C ASN A 46 14.12 8.44 1.80
N THR A 47 12.93 8.99 1.50
CA THR A 47 12.48 10.28 2.06
C THR A 47 12.34 10.21 3.58
N ALA A 48 11.74 9.13 4.09
CA ALA A 48 11.59 8.91 5.53
C ALA A 48 12.96 8.76 6.24
N GLN A 49 13.94 8.10 5.61
CA GLN A 49 15.31 8.01 6.13
C GLN A 49 15.99 9.38 6.18
N GLN A 50 15.87 10.19 5.11
CA GLN A 50 16.43 11.54 5.10
C GLN A 50 15.81 12.42 6.18
N ALA A 51 14.47 12.41 6.32
CA ALA A 51 13.76 13.17 7.35
C ALA A 51 14.19 12.76 8.77
N SER A 52 14.36 11.45 9.01
CA SER A 52 14.87 10.93 10.29
C SER A 52 16.30 11.40 10.59
N GLY A 53 17.17 11.41 9.58
CA GLY A 53 18.53 11.93 9.70
C GLY A 53 18.55 13.43 10.01
N GLU A 54 17.68 14.20 9.38
CA GLU A 54 17.54 15.64 9.60
C GLU A 54 17.02 15.96 11.01
N MET A 55 16.04 15.19 11.51
CA MET A 55 15.56 15.31 12.89
C MET A 55 16.64 14.96 13.91
N THR A 56 17.40 13.89 13.65
CA THR A 56 18.54 13.50 14.50
C THR A 56 19.60 14.58 14.56
N GLN A 57 19.89 15.22 13.42
CA GLN A 57 20.84 16.33 13.33
C GLN A 57 20.32 17.57 14.08
N LYS A 58 19.03 17.90 13.94
CA LYS A 58 18.39 19.01 14.68
C LYS A 58 18.42 18.77 16.20
N LEU A 59 18.21 17.54 16.65
CA LEU A 59 18.37 17.16 18.06
C LEU A 59 19.82 17.32 18.54
N ALA A 60 20.79 16.83 17.77
CA ALA A 60 22.21 16.93 18.12
C ALA A 60 22.70 18.40 18.18
N LEU A 61 22.07 19.30 17.42
CA LEU A 61 22.32 20.73 17.41
C LEU A 61 21.60 21.50 18.55
N GLY A 62 20.81 20.81 19.39
CA GLY A 62 20.11 21.42 20.53
C GLY A 62 18.87 22.23 20.14
N HIS A 63 18.28 21.99 18.97
CA HIS A 63 16.98 22.56 18.62
C HIS A 63 15.86 21.94 19.48
N ASP A 64 14.70 22.61 19.53
CA ASP A 64 13.53 22.24 20.35
C ASP A 64 12.84 20.96 19.81
N VAL A 65 13.50 19.82 20.00
CA VAL A 65 13.02 18.47 19.68
C VAL A 65 13.06 17.65 20.95
N SER A 66 11.90 17.15 21.36
CA SER A 66 11.77 16.37 22.58
C SER A 66 12.46 15.01 22.40
N LEU A 67 13.29 14.59 23.37
CA LEU A 67 14.04 13.32 23.32
C LEU A 67 13.12 12.10 23.07
N GLU A 68 11.93 12.16 23.67
CA GLU A 68 10.84 11.21 23.47
C GLU A 68 10.39 11.07 22.01
N ASP A 69 10.26 12.19 21.28
CA ASP A 69 9.87 12.17 19.86
C ASP A 69 10.96 11.55 18.99
N VAL A 70 12.23 11.78 19.31
CA VAL A 70 13.35 11.17 18.58
C VAL A 70 13.43 9.68 18.84
N MET A 71 13.21 9.22 20.07
CA MET A 71 13.16 7.78 20.38
C MET A 71 11.98 7.10 19.67
N ILE A 72 10.79 7.69 19.72
CA ILE A 72 9.61 7.15 19.01
C ILE A 72 9.85 7.12 17.50
N THR A 73 10.44 8.18 16.95
CA THR A 73 10.75 8.26 15.51
C THR A 73 11.78 7.20 15.11
N ALA A 74 12.83 7.00 15.92
CA ALA A 74 13.84 5.97 15.68
C ALA A 74 13.25 4.56 15.72
N GLN A 75 12.39 4.25 16.70
CA GLN A 75 11.70 2.97 16.77
C GLN A 75 10.73 2.77 15.61
N LYS A 76 9.98 3.80 15.23
CA LYS A 76 9.09 3.76 14.06
C LYS A 76 9.87 3.52 12.78
N ALA A 77 11.02 4.18 12.60
CA ALA A 77 11.89 3.98 11.46
C ALA A 77 12.45 2.54 11.40
N SER A 78 12.89 1.99 12.54
CA SER A 78 13.39 0.61 12.62
C SER A 78 12.32 -0.42 12.23
N ILE A 79 11.12 -0.31 12.83
CA ILE A 79 10.00 -1.22 12.53
C ILE A 79 9.57 -1.09 11.06
N THR A 80 9.53 0.14 10.52
CA THR A 80 9.19 0.40 9.12
C THR A 80 10.22 -0.23 8.17
N LEU A 81 11.51 -0.15 8.51
CA LEU A 81 12.58 -0.76 7.72
C LEU A 81 12.46 -2.29 7.70
N GLU A 82 12.21 -2.91 8.85
CA GLU A 82 12.00 -4.36 8.94
C GLU A 82 10.78 -4.80 8.13
N ALA A 83 9.67 -4.08 8.23
CA ALA A 83 8.47 -4.33 7.44
C ALA A 83 8.74 -4.18 5.93
N ALA A 84 9.50 -3.17 5.53
CA ALA A 84 9.89 -2.96 4.14
C ALA A 84 10.74 -4.11 3.58
N ILE A 85 11.65 -4.69 4.39
CA ILE A 85 12.44 -5.85 4.00
C ILE A 85 11.53 -7.07 3.78
N GLN A 86 10.57 -7.31 4.68
CA GLN A 86 9.61 -8.41 4.52
C GLN A 86 8.73 -8.21 3.28
N PHE A 87 8.26 -6.99 3.05
CA PHE A 87 7.49 -6.64 1.87
C PHE A 87 8.30 -6.83 0.59
N ARG A 88 9.57 -6.41 0.57
CA ARG A 88 10.49 -6.65 -0.55
C ARG A 88 10.63 -8.14 -0.85
N ASN A 89 10.76 -8.99 0.17
CA ASN A 89 10.89 -10.44 -0.04
C ASN A 89 9.59 -11.02 -0.62
N LYS A 90 8.42 -10.64 -0.09
CA LYS A 90 7.12 -11.07 -0.63
C LYS A 90 6.82 -10.53 -2.02
N ALA A 91 7.27 -9.32 -2.33
CA ALA A 91 7.23 -8.71 -3.66
C ALA A 91 8.01 -9.55 -4.68
N ILE A 92 9.21 -10.00 -4.32
CA ILE A 92 10.05 -10.84 -5.18
C ILE A 92 9.42 -12.23 -5.36
N GLU A 93 8.88 -12.83 -4.29
CA GLU A 93 8.17 -14.11 -4.37
C GLU A 93 6.93 -14.02 -5.29
N ALA A 94 6.11 -12.98 -5.11
CA ALA A 94 4.92 -12.75 -5.94
C ALA A 94 5.30 -12.52 -7.42
N TYR A 95 6.41 -11.82 -7.67
CA TYR A 95 6.95 -11.66 -9.02
C TYR A 95 7.34 -13.00 -9.65
N GLN A 96 8.05 -13.85 -8.90
CA GLN A 96 8.44 -15.19 -9.36
C GLN A 96 7.21 -16.09 -9.61
N GLU A 97 6.18 -16.00 -8.75
CA GLU A 97 4.95 -16.77 -8.89
C GLU A 97 4.15 -16.40 -10.14
N MET A 98 3.99 -15.11 -10.41
CA MET A 98 3.32 -14.62 -11.63
C MET A 98 4.01 -15.12 -12.89
N MET A 99 5.34 -15.15 -12.91
CA MET A 99 6.11 -15.74 -14.03
C MET A 99 5.89 -17.24 -14.16
N ARG A 100 5.75 -17.97 -13.05
CA ARG A 100 5.52 -19.41 -13.04
C ARG A 100 4.12 -19.78 -13.53
N ILE A 101 3.10 -19.00 -13.18
CA ILE A 101 1.71 -19.23 -13.63
C ILE A 101 1.52 -18.89 -15.12
N SER A 102 2.38 -18.04 -15.69
CA SER A 102 2.31 -17.60 -17.09
C SER A 102 2.98 -18.55 -18.09
N MET A 103 3.66 -19.60 -17.61
CA MET A 103 4.29 -20.67 -18.40
C MET A 103 3.43 -21.94 -18.34
#